data_AF-A0A3M1NIV2-F1
#
_entry.id   AF-A0A3M1NIV2-F1
#
_cell.length_a   1.000
_cell.length_b   1.000
_cell.length_c   1.000
_cell.angle_alpha   90.00
_cell.angle_beta   90.00
_cell.angle_gamma   90.00
#
_symmetry.space_group_name_H-M   'P 1'
#
loop_
_entity.id
_entity.type
_entity.pdbx_description
1 polymer ?
#
loop_
_entity_poly.entity_id
_entity_poly.type
_entity_poly.pdbx_seq_one_letter_code
_entity_poly.pdbx_strand_id
1 'polypeptide(L)'
;PRAYEHLEPEVLGNRRRVLVSDLSGRSNVRYKAAELGLSLSDEGAARAVRRIKEMEHAGYEFEGAEASFELLLRDVEGDAGTFFELERLRVRSDIDGATEGSCTEATIVVRVGGRRELAVAEGAGPVDALSNALRQGLAGAFPSLEAVRLSDYKVRVVNPEAGTGAAVRVLVEHRDDSRSWVTVGVSSNILAASWRALADGLRYHLLRTGATPVKAPPKVSAFIPA
;
A
#
# COMPACT_ATOMS: atom_id res chain seq x y z
N PRO A 1 -9.95 -25.99 -11.46
CA PRO A 1 -10.76 -25.79 -12.67
C PRO A 1 -9.84 -25.47 -13.85
N ARG A 2 -9.90 -26.29 -14.90
CA ARG A 2 -9.32 -25.94 -16.19
C ARG A 2 -10.11 -24.75 -16.74
N ALA A 3 -9.43 -23.66 -17.08
CA ALA A 3 -10.06 -22.49 -17.67
C ALA A 3 -10.33 -22.78 -19.16
N TYR A 4 -11.35 -23.58 -19.48
CA TYR A 4 -11.77 -23.92 -20.86
C TYR A 4 -10.66 -24.46 -21.80
N GLU A 5 -9.48 -24.76 -21.28
CA GLU A 5 -8.33 -25.23 -22.07
C GLU A 5 -8.51 -26.69 -22.48
N HIS A 6 -8.38 -26.94 -23.78
CA HIS A 6 -8.40 -28.30 -24.34
C HIS A 6 -7.11 -29.08 -24.03
N LEU A 7 -5.98 -28.38 -23.86
CA LEU A 7 -4.65 -28.92 -23.54
C LEU A 7 -3.91 -27.94 -22.62
N GLU A 8 -2.99 -28.44 -21.80
CA GLU A 8 -2.17 -27.59 -20.93
C GLU A 8 -1.27 -26.66 -21.76
N PRO A 9 -1.25 -25.34 -21.50
CA PRO A 9 -0.50 -24.36 -22.31
C PRO A 9 0.99 -24.68 -22.41
N GLU A 10 1.55 -25.27 -21.36
CA GLU A 10 2.96 -25.65 -21.24
C GLU A 10 3.36 -26.66 -22.31
N VAL A 11 2.43 -27.49 -22.79
CA VAL A 11 2.65 -28.48 -23.87
C VAL A 11 2.96 -27.80 -25.20
N LEU A 12 2.52 -26.55 -25.39
CA LEU A 12 2.78 -25.74 -26.58
C LEU A 12 3.84 -24.66 -26.33
N GLY A 13 4.54 -24.71 -25.19
CA GLY A 13 5.50 -23.67 -24.79
C GLY A 13 4.85 -22.36 -24.32
N ASN A 14 3.53 -22.34 -24.15
CA ASN A 14 2.80 -21.21 -23.59
C ASN A 14 2.77 -21.30 -22.05
N ARG A 15 2.40 -20.19 -21.41
CA ARG A 15 2.13 -20.15 -19.96
C ARG A 15 0.69 -19.75 -19.74
N ARG A 16 0.01 -20.40 -18.80
CA ARG A 16 -1.32 -19.97 -18.39
C ARG A 16 -1.22 -18.60 -17.70
N ARG A 17 -1.93 -17.61 -18.24
CA ARG A 17 -2.06 -16.28 -17.64
C ARG A 17 -3.45 -16.16 -17.05
N VAL A 18 -3.56 -16.25 -15.74
CA VAL A 18 -4.79 -15.90 -15.02
C VAL A 18 -4.77 -14.38 -14.80
N LEU A 19 -5.86 -13.66 -15.07
CA LEU A 19 -5.94 -12.25 -14.70
C LEU A 19 -6.44 -12.11 -13.27
N VAL A 20 -6.10 -10.99 -12.63
CA VAL A 20 -6.58 -10.71 -11.27
C VAL A 20 -8.10 -10.49 -11.26
N SER A 21 -8.66 -9.98 -12.36
CA SER A 21 -10.11 -9.88 -12.61
C SER A 21 -10.82 -11.24 -12.64
N ASP A 22 -10.10 -12.32 -12.91
CA ASP A 22 -10.68 -13.66 -13.04
C ASP A 22 -10.72 -14.42 -11.69
N LEU A 23 -10.33 -13.76 -10.58
CA LEU A 23 -10.17 -14.35 -9.25
C LEU A 23 -11.49 -14.60 -8.48
N SER A 24 -12.54 -14.96 -9.20
CA SER A 24 -13.84 -15.33 -8.60
C SER A 24 -13.82 -16.70 -7.88
N GLY A 25 -12.77 -17.50 -8.10
CA GLY A 25 -12.66 -18.88 -7.64
C GLY A 25 -11.38 -19.20 -6.86
N ARG A 26 -11.50 -20.08 -5.86
CA ARG A 26 -10.40 -20.51 -4.96
C ARG A 26 -9.16 -20.96 -5.71
N SER A 27 -9.33 -21.70 -6.80
CA SER A 27 -8.22 -22.25 -7.55
C SER A 27 -7.47 -21.21 -8.38
N ASN A 28 -8.16 -20.19 -8.90
CA ASN A 28 -7.50 -19.09 -9.60
C ASN A 28 -6.66 -18.28 -8.60
N VAL A 29 -7.20 -18.07 -7.38
CA VAL A 29 -6.47 -17.41 -6.29
C VAL A 29 -5.24 -18.23 -5.87
N ARG A 30 -5.35 -19.56 -5.72
CA ARG A 30 -4.20 -20.43 -5.41
C ARG A 30 -3.16 -20.43 -6.53
N TYR A 31 -3.60 -20.46 -7.78
CA TYR A 31 -2.70 -20.38 -8.93
C TYR A 31 -1.89 -19.07 -8.88
N LYS A 32 -2.57 -17.93 -8.67
CA LYS A 32 -1.92 -16.63 -8.53
C LYS A 32 -1.01 -16.53 -7.31
N ALA A 33 -1.42 -17.09 -6.18
CA ALA A 33 -0.58 -17.16 -5.00
C ALA A 33 0.72 -17.91 -5.29
N ALA A 34 0.65 -19.05 -5.98
CA ALA A 34 1.82 -19.83 -6.35
C ALA A 34 2.78 -19.07 -7.28
N GLU A 35 2.26 -18.27 -8.23
CA GLU A 35 3.09 -17.38 -9.07
C GLU A 35 3.86 -16.34 -8.24
N LEU A 36 3.30 -15.92 -7.10
CA LEU A 36 3.93 -14.99 -6.15
C LEU A 36 4.84 -15.69 -5.12
N GLY A 37 4.98 -17.02 -5.21
CA GLY A 37 5.74 -17.82 -4.24
C GLY A 37 5.01 -18.06 -2.92
N LEU A 38 3.67 -17.91 -2.90
CA LEU A 38 2.82 -18.14 -1.74
C LEU A 38 2.06 -19.46 -1.86
N SER A 39 2.00 -20.21 -0.76
CA SER A 39 1.17 -21.41 -0.66
C SER A 39 -0.03 -21.13 0.24
N LEU A 40 -1.23 -21.09 -0.32
CA LEU A 40 -2.46 -20.89 0.44
C LEU A 40 -3.09 -22.23 0.81
N SER A 41 -3.47 -22.34 2.08
CA SER A 41 -4.35 -23.43 2.54
C SER A 41 -5.71 -23.40 1.84
N ASP A 42 -6.46 -24.50 2.01
CA ASP A 42 -7.76 -24.61 1.36
C ASP A 42 -8.75 -23.54 1.85
N GLU A 43 -8.72 -23.30 3.16
CA GLU A 43 -9.43 -22.26 3.87
C GLU A 43 -8.88 -20.86 3.58
N GLY A 44 -7.56 -20.71 3.49
CA GLY A 44 -6.87 -19.47 3.14
C GLY A 44 -7.33 -18.93 1.79
N ALA A 45 -7.37 -19.79 0.77
CA ALA A 45 -7.90 -19.42 -0.53
C ALA A 45 -9.39 -19.03 -0.48
N ALA A 46 -10.19 -19.68 0.38
CA ALA A 46 -11.59 -19.32 0.56
C ALA A 46 -11.75 -17.95 1.25
N ARG A 47 -10.91 -17.64 2.25
CA ARG A 47 -10.85 -16.33 2.91
C ARG A 47 -10.42 -15.25 1.92
N ALA A 48 -9.38 -15.50 1.12
CA ALA A 48 -8.89 -14.58 0.11
C ALA A 48 -9.96 -14.24 -0.93
N VAL A 49 -10.67 -15.24 -1.49
CA VAL A 49 -11.80 -14.98 -2.42
C VAL A 49 -12.87 -14.09 -1.80
N ARG A 50 -13.24 -14.32 -0.53
CA ARG A 50 -14.22 -13.47 0.16
C ARG A 50 -13.70 -12.04 0.31
N ARG A 51 -12.45 -11.89 0.77
CA ARG A 51 -11.82 -10.58 0.98
C ARG A 51 -11.68 -9.78 -0.32
N ILE A 52 -11.31 -10.44 -1.41
CA ILE A 52 -11.21 -9.83 -2.75
C ILE A 52 -12.58 -9.28 -3.15
N LYS A 53 -13.65 -10.09 -3.06
CA LYS A 53 -15.01 -9.64 -3.39
C LYS A 53 -15.46 -8.46 -2.54
N GLU A 54 -15.22 -8.50 -1.23
CA GLU A 54 -15.53 -7.38 -0.33
C GLU A 54 -14.80 -6.09 -0.75
N MET A 55 -13.53 -6.20 -1.13
CA MET A 55 -12.73 -5.06 -1.56
C MET A 55 -13.18 -4.55 -2.94
N GLU A 56 -13.50 -5.43 -3.89
CA GLU A 56 -14.06 -5.06 -5.19
C GLU A 56 -15.39 -4.31 -5.03
N HIS A 57 -16.28 -4.77 -4.14
CA HIS A 57 -17.50 -4.06 -3.78
C HIS A 57 -17.23 -2.68 -3.15
N ALA A 58 -16.14 -2.54 -2.40
CA ALA A 58 -15.70 -1.26 -1.86
C ALA A 58 -15.01 -0.36 -2.91
N GLY A 59 -14.82 -0.84 -4.14
CA GLY A 59 -14.26 -0.10 -5.25
C GLY A 59 -12.79 -0.41 -5.54
N TYR A 60 -12.18 -1.43 -4.95
CA TYR A 60 -10.81 -1.85 -5.30
C TYR A 60 -10.78 -2.52 -6.66
N GLU A 61 -9.66 -2.36 -7.33
CA GLU A 61 -9.29 -3.13 -8.50
C GLU A 61 -7.81 -3.44 -8.34
N PHE A 62 -7.49 -4.74 -8.32
CA PHE A 62 -6.13 -5.22 -8.10
C PHE A 62 -5.38 -5.42 -9.42
N GLU A 63 -6.06 -5.24 -10.56
CA GLU A 63 -5.40 -5.21 -11.86
C GLU A 63 -4.42 -4.04 -11.91
N GLY A 64 -3.16 -4.33 -12.23
CA GLY A 64 -2.09 -3.34 -12.19
C GLY A 64 -1.64 -2.94 -10.78
N ALA A 65 -2.14 -3.57 -9.71
CA ALA A 65 -1.73 -3.34 -8.31
C ALA A 65 -1.36 -4.65 -7.60
N GLU A 66 -0.47 -5.42 -8.24
CA GLU A 66 -0.08 -6.77 -7.79
C GLU A 66 0.53 -6.80 -6.38
N ALA A 67 1.18 -5.73 -5.94
CA ALA A 67 1.74 -5.65 -4.59
C ALA A 67 0.64 -5.61 -3.51
N SER A 68 -0.44 -4.85 -3.71
CA SER A 68 -1.58 -4.85 -2.81
C SER A 68 -2.31 -6.20 -2.81
N PHE A 69 -2.34 -6.89 -3.95
CA PHE A 69 -2.88 -8.24 -4.03
C PHE A 69 -2.03 -9.24 -3.24
N GLU A 70 -0.70 -9.22 -3.38
CA GLU A 70 0.20 -10.08 -2.62
C GLU A 70 0.07 -9.82 -1.10
N LEU A 71 0.02 -8.56 -0.69
CA LEU A 71 -0.18 -8.19 0.72
C LEU A 71 -1.49 -8.76 1.28
N LEU A 72 -2.59 -8.68 0.51
CA LEU A 72 -3.87 -9.27 0.89
C LEU A 72 -3.75 -10.79 1.12
N LEU A 73 -3.05 -11.50 0.23
CA LEU A 73 -2.86 -12.94 0.37
C LEU A 73 -2.04 -13.28 1.62
N ARG A 74 -0.99 -12.51 1.91
CA ARG A 74 -0.17 -12.66 3.12
C ARG A 74 -0.95 -12.34 4.39
N ASP A 75 -1.78 -11.28 4.38
CA ASP A 75 -2.64 -10.91 5.50
C ASP A 75 -3.60 -12.08 5.83
N VAL A 76 -4.14 -12.76 4.81
CA VAL A 76 -5.06 -13.90 4.97
C VAL A 76 -4.42 -15.14 5.60
N GLU A 77 -3.12 -15.34 5.40
CA GLU A 77 -2.34 -16.42 6.04
C GLU A 77 -1.70 -15.98 7.36
N GLY A 78 -1.83 -14.70 7.75
CA GLY A 78 -1.23 -14.16 8.98
C GLY A 78 0.27 -13.87 8.87
N ASP A 79 0.81 -13.78 7.65
CA ASP A 79 2.25 -13.66 7.36
C ASP A 79 2.68 -12.21 7.01
N ALA A 80 1.76 -11.26 6.97
CA ALA A 80 2.06 -9.94 6.41
C ALA A 80 2.92 -9.03 7.30
N GLY A 81 3.09 -9.35 8.59
CA GLY A 81 3.86 -8.54 9.54
C GLY A 81 3.29 -7.12 9.76
N THR A 82 3.13 -6.73 11.02
CA THR A 82 2.77 -5.34 11.34
C THR A 82 4.04 -4.52 11.53
N PHE A 83 4.52 -3.89 10.44
CA PHE A 83 5.72 -3.03 10.49
C PHE A 83 5.45 -1.73 11.23
N PHE A 84 4.30 -1.12 10.96
CA PHE A 84 3.87 0.13 11.57
C PHE A 84 2.34 0.29 11.52
N GLU A 85 1.79 1.11 12.41
CA GLU A 85 0.37 1.41 12.50
C GLU A 85 0.13 2.92 12.52
N LEU A 86 -0.90 3.39 11.81
CA LEU A 86 -1.30 4.80 11.85
C LEU A 86 -2.12 5.08 13.12
N GLU A 87 -1.68 6.03 13.94
CA GLU A 87 -2.50 6.56 15.04
C GLU A 87 -3.20 7.86 14.65
N ARG A 88 -2.52 8.72 13.88
CA ARG A 88 -3.04 10.03 13.51
C ARG A 88 -2.43 10.50 12.19
N LEU A 89 -3.29 11.05 11.34
CA LEU A 89 -2.90 11.79 10.14
C LEU A 89 -3.62 13.14 10.16
N ARG A 90 -2.87 14.22 9.97
CA ARG A 90 -3.39 15.56 9.71
C ARG A 90 -2.64 16.15 8.53
N VAL A 91 -3.36 16.80 7.63
CA VAL A 91 -2.77 17.58 6.54
C VAL A 91 -3.38 18.97 6.59
N ARG A 92 -2.53 20.00 6.52
CA ARG A 92 -2.91 21.40 6.40
C ARG A 92 -2.37 21.92 5.08
N SER A 93 -3.23 22.52 4.27
CA SER A 93 -2.86 23.10 2.99
C SER A 93 -3.44 24.49 2.92
N ASP A 94 -2.55 25.48 2.82
CA ASP A 94 -2.88 26.88 2.70
C ASP A 94 -2.69 27.27 1.22
N ILE A 95 -3.77 27.73 0.58
CA ILE A 95 -3.76 28.23 -0.79
C ILE A 95 -3.91 29.75 -0.72
N ASP A 96 -2.88 30.48 -1.15
CA ASP A 96 -2.96 31.92 -1.32
C ASP A 96 -3.57 32.24 -2.69
N GLY A 97 -4.59 33.09 -2.72
CA GLY A 97 -5.21 33.53 -3.98
C GLY A 97 -4.41 34.60 -4.72
N ALA A 98 -3.46 35.25 -4.04
CA ALA A 98 -2.64 36.34 -4.58
C ALA A 98 -1.26 35.88 -5.06
N THR A 99 -0.79 34.72 -4.60
CA THR A 99 0.48 34.12 -5.02
C THR A 99 0.26 32.67 -5.44
N GLU A 100 1.04 32.14 -6.39
CA GLU A 100 1.04 30.68 -6.68
C GLU A 100 1.64 29.85 -5.53
N GLY A 101 1.97 30.48 -4.40
CA GLY A 101 2.48 29.82 -3.21
C GLY A 101 1.38 29.00 -2.55
N SER A 102 1.60 27.69 -2.46
CA SER A 102 0.87 26.84 -1.53
C SER A 102 1.82 26.32 -0.47
N CYS A 103 1.45 26.46 0.80
CA CYS A 103 2.16 25.81 1.90
C CYS A 103 1.35 24.59 2.31
N THR A 104 1.91 23.40 2.13
CA THR A 104 1.25 22.16 2.55
C THR A 104 2.12 21.37 3.49
N GLU A 105 1.57 21.06 4.65
CA GLU A 105 2.22 20.36 5.74
C GLU A 105 1.39 19.13 6.12
N ALA A 106 2.06 17.99 6.34
CA ALA A 106 1.46 16.80 6.91
C ALA A 106 2.11 16.48 8.25
N THR A 107 1.26 16.18 9.23
CA THR A 107 1.65 15.62 10.53
C THR A 107 1.14 14.19 10.63
N ILE A 108 2.05 13.25 10.88
CA ILE A 108 1.70 11.85 11.13
C ILE A 108 2.16 11.39 12.50
N VAL A 109 1.37 10.51 13.09
CA VAL A 109 1.74 9.74 14.26
C VAL A 109 1.62 8.28 13.90
N VAL A 110 2.74 7.57 13.96
CA VAL A 110 2.81 6.14 13.67
C VAL A 110 3.39 5.38 14.85
N ARG A 111 2.92 4.16 15.04
CA ARG A 111 3.49 3.22 15.99
C ARG A 111 4.42 2.27 15.26
N VAL A 112 5.68 2.19 15.67
CA VAL A 112 6.71 1.33 15.05
C VAL A 112 7.44 0.58 16.16
N GLY A 113 7.44 -0.75 16.11
CA GLY A 113 8.08 -1.57 17.15
C GLY A 113 7.58 -1.25 18.58
N GLY A 114 6.30 -0.93 18.73
CA GLY A 114 5.67 -0.55 20.00
C GLY A 114 5.92 0.90 20.46
N ARG A 115 6.73 1.68 19.74
CA ARG A 115 7.04 3.09 20.05
C ARG A 115 6.22 4.02 19.18
N ARG A 116 5.85 5.16 19.74
CA ARG A 116 5.10 6.21 19.05
C ARG A 116 6.07 7.24 18.46
N GLU A 117 6.05 7.40 17.14
CA GLU A 117 6.84 8.37 16.41
C GLU A 117 5.93 9.45 15.80
N LEU A 118 6.35 10.71 15.95
CA LEU A 118 5.70 11.89 15.37
C LEU A 118 6.62 12.40 14.27
N ALA A 119 6.08 12.61 13.07
CA ALA A 119 6.79 13.24 11.97
C ALA A 119 5.93 14.35 11.36
N VAL A 120 6.60 15.43 10.97
CA VAL A 120 6.01 16.58 10.31
C VAL A 120 6.88 16.89 9.11
N ALA A 121 6.26 17.01 7.93
CA ALA A 121 6.96 17.36 6.71
C ALA A 121 6.10 18.23 5.81
N GLU A 122 6.78 19.08 5.04
CA GLU A 122 6.18 19.87 3.97
C GLU A 122 6.25 19.11 2.64
N GLY A 123 5.49 19.58 1.66
CA GLY A 123 5.54 19.08 0.29
C GLY A 123 4.81 20.00 -0.68
N ALA A 124 4.97 19.72 -1.96
CA ALA A 124 4.33 20.50 -3.04
C ALA A 124 2.80 20.40 -3.04
N GLY A 125 2.24 19.45 -2.28
CA GLY A 125 0.81 19.29 -2.07
C GLY A 125 0.50 18.25 -1.00
N PRO A 126 -0.81 17.99 -0.74
CA PRO A 126 -1.24 17.17 0.40
C PRO A 126 -0.66 15.75 0.41
N VAL A 127 -0.59 15.13 -0.76
CA VAL A 127 -0.09 13.76 -0.92
C VAL A 127 1.44 13.70 -0.81
N ASP A 128 2.14 14.71 -1.34
CA ASP A 128 3.59 14.79 -1.26
C ASP A 128 4.05 15.03 0.18
N ALA A 129 3.42 15.99 0.88
CA ALA A 129 3.67 16.25 2.29
C ALA A 129 3.42 14.99 3.14
N LEU A 130 2.32 14.27 2.87
CA LEU A 130 2.02 12.99 3.52
C LEU A 130 3.11 11.95 3.26
N SER A 131 3.57 11.81 2.02
CA SER A 131 4.62 10.86 1.67
C SER A 131 5.95 11.18 2.36
N ASN A 132 6.32 12.47 2.42
CA ASN A 132 7.52 12.93 3.12
C ASN A 132 7.43 12.67 4.62
N ALA A 133 6.30 13.00 5.26
CA ALA A 133 6.09 12.77 6.67
C ALA A 133 6.13 11.27 7.01
N LEU A 134 5.56 10.43 6.16
CA LEU A 134 5.61 8.97 6.29
C LEU A 134 7.04 8.43 6.21
N ARG A 135 7.80 8.83 5.20
CA ARG A 135 9.21 8.43 5.09
C ARG A 135 10.01 8.87 6.32
N GLN A 136 9.86 10.12 6.75
CA GLN A 136 10.56 10.64 7.93
C GLN A 136 10.18 9.91 9.22
N GLY A 137 8.89 9.59 9.41
CA GLY A 137 8.40 8.86 10.59
C GLY A 137 8.91 7.42 10.68
N LEU A 138 9.28 6.82 9.54
CA LEU A 138 9.76 5.44 9.47
C LEU A 138 11.28 5.32 9.31
N ALA A 139 11.97 6.36 8.83
CA ALA A 139 13.41 6.31 8.49
C ALA A 139 14.30 5.79 9.64
N GLY A 140 14.01 6.20 10.88
CA GLY A 140 14.79 5.76 12.05
C GLY A 140 14.66 4.26 12.34
N ALA A 141 13.52 3.64 12.04
CA ALA A 141 13.29 2.21 12.26
C ALA A 141 13.64 1.37 11.03
N PHE A 142 13.51 1.95 9.83
CA PHE A 142 13.72 1.28 8.56
C PHE A 142 14.52 2.15 7.57
N PRO A 143 15.86 2.22 7.72
CA PRO A 143 16.72 3.00 6.81
C PRO A 143 16.62 2.56 5.34
N SER A 144 16.25 1.29 5.08
CA SER A 144 16.06 0.77 3.73
C SER A 144 14.95 1.47 2.94
N LEU A 145 14.10 2.27 3.59
CA LEU A 145 13.05 3.06 2.93
C LEU A 145 13.61 4.29 2.19
N GLU A 146 14.85 4.72 2.46
CA GLU A 146 15.48 5.84 1.74
C GLU A 146 15.65 5.56 0.24
N ALA A 147 15.79 4.28 -0.14
CA ALA A 147 15.86 3.87 -1.54
C ALA A 147 14.50 3.95 -2.26
N VAL A 148 13.39 4.02 -1.52
CA VAL A 148 12.03 3.95 -2.10
C VAL A 148 11.53 5.34 -2.48
N ARG A 149 11.17 5.50 -3.76
CA ARG A 149 10.62 6.73 -4.32
C ARG A 149 9.26 6.46 -4.97
N LEU A 150 8.48 7.53 -5.13
CA LEU A 150 7.23 7.51 -5.89
C LEU A 150 7.54 7.82 -7.34
N SER A 151 7.13 6.96 -8.28
CA SER A 151 7.33 7.19 -9.72
C SER A 151 6.06 7.57 -10.46
N ASP A 152 4.89 7.20 -9.96
CA ASP A 152 3.60 7.53 -10.57
C ASP A 152 2.48 7.59 -9.51
N TYR A 153 1.47 8.43 -9.76
CA TYR A 153 0.32 8.63 -8.89
C TYR A 153 -0.93 8.86 -9.74
N LYS A 154 -1.92 7.98 -9.60
CA LYS A 154 -3.16 8.00 -10.38
C LYS A 154 -4.37 7.93 -9.49
N VAL A 155 -5.36 8.79 -9.76
CA VAL A 155 -6.67 8.77 -9.10
C VAL A 155 -7.75 8.42 -10.12
N ARG A 156 -8.70 7.59 -9.71
CA ARG A 156 -9.90 7.22 -10.46
C ARG A 156 -11.12 7.35 -9.56
N VAL A 157 -12.20 7.90 -10.10
CA VAL A 157 -13.50 7.94 -9.40
C VAL A 157 -14.16 6.58 -9.57
N VAL A 158 -14.64 5.99 -8.49
CA VAL A 158 -15.27 4.65 -8.49
C VAL A 158 -16.76 4.74 -8.83
N ASN A 159 -17.49 5.64 -8.18
CA ASN A 159 -18.93 5.81 -8.33
C ASN A 159 -19.28 7.28 -8.65
N PRO A 160 -19.17 7.70 -9.93
CA PRO A 160 -19.36 9.09 -10.34
C PRO A 160 -20.71 9.70 -9.93
N GLU A 161 -21.76 8.87 -9.87
CA GLU A 161 -23.13 9.21 -9.43
C GLU A 161 -23.18 9.92 -8.06
N ALA A 162 -22.22 9.63 -7.17
CA ALA A 162 -22.16 10.22 -5.83
C ALA A 162 -21.52 11.62 -5.77
N GLY A 163 -21.12 12.19 -6.91
CA GLY A 163 -20.55 13.53 -7.00
C GLY A 163 -19.30 13.70 -6.13
N THR A 164 -19.24 14.77 -5.34
CA THR A 164 -18.11 15.06 -4.44
C THR A 164 -17.95 14.06 -3.29
N GLY A 165 -18.97 13.23 -3.03
CA GLY A 165 -18.91 12.14 -2.05
C GLY A 165 -18.43 10.81 -2.64
N ALA A 166 -18.09 10.77 -3.92
CA ALA A 166 -17.66 9.54 -4.58
C ALA A 166 -16.38 8.97 -3.94
N ALA A 167 -16.34 7.64 -3.85
CA ALA A 167 -15.12 6.93 -3.53
C ALA A 167 -14.10 7.14 -4.65
N VAL A 168 -12.85 7.37 -4.25
CA VAL A 168 -11.72 7.43 -5.13
C VAL A 168 -10.84 6.21 -4.93
N ARG A 169 -10.34 5.67 -6.03
CA ARG A 169 -9.30 4.66 -6.11
C ARG A 169 -7.99 5.36 -6.47
N VAL A 170 -7.01 5.21 -5.61
CA VAL A 170 -5.67 5.76 -5.76
C VAL A 170 -4.72 4.61 -6.07
N LEU A 171 -4.01 4.69 -7.19
CA LEU A 171 -2.89 3.82 -7.52
C LEU A 171 -1.59 4.59 -7.34
N VAL A 172 -0.64 3.97 -6.67
CA VAL A 172 0.68 4.55 -6.42
C VAL A 172 1.73 3.59 -6.93
N GLU A 173 2.57 4.05 -7.86
CA GLU A 173 3.76 3.30 -8.25
C GLU A 173 4.93 3.74 -7.38
N HIS A 174 5.50 2.76 -6.70
CA HIS A 174 6.73 2.87 -5.94
C HIS A 174 7.86 2.24 -6.74
N ARG A 175 9.08 2.75 -6.54
CA ARG A 175 10.28 2.22 -7.16
C ARG A 175 11.45 2.29 -6.18
N ASP A 176 12.25 1.23 -6.16
CA ASP A 176 13.59 1.23 -5.59
C ASP A 176 14.63 1.06 -6.71
N ASP A 177 15.90 0.87 -6.36
CA ASP A 177 16.98 0.70 -7.33
C ASP A 177 16.86 -0.59 -8.18
N SER A 178 15.98 -1.52 -7.80
CA SER A 178 15.84 -2.84 -8.42
C SER A 178 14.56 -3.01 -9.23
N ARG A 179 13.43 -2.48 -8.75
CA ARG A 179 12.10 -2.81 -9.25
C ARG A 179 11.11 -1.67 -9.02
N SER A 180 10.00 -1.70 -9.77
CA SER A 180 8.81 -0.95 -9.42
C SER A 180 7.65 -1.87 -9.05
N TRP A 181 6.75 -1.35 -8.23
CA TRP A 181 5.54 -2.04 -7.83
C TRP A 181 4.43 -1.03 -7.62
N VAL A 182 3.20 -1.48 -7.79
CA VAL A 182 2.02 -0.62 -7.68
C VAL A 182 1.13 -1.13 -6.56
N THR A 183 0.66 -0.20 -5.75
CA THR A 183 -0.32 -0.43 -4.70
C THR A 183 -1.57 0.39 -4.93
N VAL A 184 -2.68 -0.07 -4.35
CA VAL A 184 -4.00 0.54 -4.50
C VAL A 184 -4.63 0.82 -3.14
N GLY A 185 -5.27 1.98 -3.03
CA GLY A 185 -6.06 2.37 -1.87
C GLY A 185 -7.39 2.98 -2.33
N VAL A 186 -8.49 2.63 -1.64
CA VAL A 186 -9.82 3.16 -1.96
C VAL A 186 -10.45 3.79 -0.75
N SER A 187 -11.04 4.97 -0.91
CA SER A 187 -11.80 5.66 0.14
C SER A 187 -12.61 6.81 -0.46
N SER A 188 -13.70 7.23 0.19
CA SER A 188 -14.34 8.53 -0.09
C SER A 188 -13.49 9.73 0.33
N ASN A 189 -12.44 9.53 1.12
CA ASN A 189 -11.46 10.54 1.45
C ASN A 189 -10.15 10.28 0.70
N ILE A 190 -9.77 11.20 -0.20
CA ILE A 190 -8.55 11.07 -1.01
C ILE A 190 -7.28 10.91 -0.19
N LEU A 191 -7.18 11.55 0.99
CA LEU A 191 -6.02 11.40 1.88
C LEU A 191 -5.98 10.00 2.50
N ALA A 192 -7.14 9.44 2.84
CA ALA A 192 -7.22 8.07 3.38
C ALA A 192 -6.92 7.02 2.30
N ALA A 193 -7.39 7.23 1.06
CA ALA A 193 -7.04 6.37 -0.08
C ALA A 193 -5.53 6.43 -0.37
N SER A 194 -4.97 7.65 -0.38
CA SER A 194 -3.53 7.87 -0.59
C SER A 194 -2.69 7.24 0.52
N TRP A 195 -3.08 7.40 1.78
CA TRP A 195 -2.43 6.76 2.92
C TRP A 195 -2.37 5.25 2.74
N ARG A 196 -3.49 4.60 2.41
CA ARG A 196 -3.56 3.14 2.23
C ARG A 196 -2.58 2.66 1.17
N ALA A 197 -2.62 3.29 -0.01
CA ALA A 197 -1.72 2.93 -1.11
C ALA A 197 -0.24 3.16 -0.75
N LEU A 198 0.09 4.31 -0.16
CA LEU A 198 1.46 4.64 0.28
C LEU A 198 1.96 3.66 1.34
N ALA A 199 1.15 3.40 2.37
CA ALA A 199 1.51 2.50 3.46
C ALA A 199 1.73 1.08 2.95
N ASP A 200 0.84 0.56 2.10
CA ASP A 200 1.01 -0.74 1.48
C ASP A 200 2.28 -0.79 0.62
N GLY A 201 2.60 0.28 -0.10
CA GLY A 201 3.82 0.33 -0.91
C GLY A 201 5.09 0.18 -0.08
N LEU A 202 5.15 0.85 1.08
CA LEU A 202 6.27 0.70 2.00
C LEU A 202 6.26 -0.66 2.71
N ARG A 203 5.10 -1.16 3.14
CA ARG A 203 4.95 -2.51 3.73
C ARG A 203 5.47 -3.58 2.77
N TYR A 204 5.12 -3.48 1.49
CA TYR A 204 5.58 -4.40 0.46
C TYR A 204 7.11 -4.45 0.36
N HIS A 205 7.76 -3.28 0.34
CA HIS A 205 9.22 -3.17 0.32
C HIS A 205 9.86 -3.82 1.54
N LEU A 206 9.35 -3.50 2.74
CA LEU A 206 9.88 -4.04 4.00
C LEU A 206 9.76 -5.56 4.07
N LEU A 207 8.63 -6.10 3.59
CA LEU A 207 8.38 -7.53 3.55
C LEU A 207 9.33 -8.24 2.57
N ARG A 208 9.52 -7.67 1.38
CA ARG A 208 10.44 -8.22 0.36
C ARG A 208 11.91 -8.14 0.75
N THR A 209 12.30 -7.13 1.53
CA THR A 209 13.67 -6.96 2.02
C THR A 209 13.94 -7.71 3.33
N GLY A 210 12.92 -8.34 3.93
CA GLY A 210 13.05 -9.01 5.24
C GLY A 210 13.43 -8.03 6.35
N ALA A 211 13.05 -6.75 6.21
CA ALA A 211 13.45 -5.71 7.14
C ALA A 211 12.84 -5.94 8.52
N THR A 212 13.65 -5.84 9.56
CA THR A 212 13.18 -5.82 10.94
C THR A 212 13.40 -4.41 11.51
N PRO A 213 12.47 -3.89 12.33
CA PRO A 213 12.63 -2.55 12.89
C PRO A 213 13.90 -2.48 13.73
N VAL A 214 14.81 -1.59 13.37
CA VAL A 214 16.02 -1.34 14.15
C VAL A 214 15.60 -0.79 15.51
N LYS A 215 16.14 -1.36 16.60
CA LYS A 215 15.96 -0.77 17.94
C LYS A 215 16.64 0.60 17.96
N ALA A 216 15.85 1.66 17.83
CA ALA A 216 16.38 3.01 17.97
C ALA A 216 17.00 3.19 19.38
N PRO A 217 18.19 3.81 19.50
CA PRO A 217 18.76 4.14 20.80
C PRO A 217 17.76 4.99 21.62
N PRO A 218 17.81 4.93 22.96
CA PRO A 218 16.96 5.77 23.79
C PRO A 218 17.17 7.24 23.40
N LYS A 219 16.08 7.97 23.13
CA LYS A 219 16.16 9.42 22.94
C LYS A 219 16.68 9.99 24.25
N VAL A 220 17.92 10.49 24.25
CA VAL A 220 18.47 11.22 25.40
C VAL A 220 17.57 12.43 25.58
N SER A 221 16.78 12.44 26.64
CA SER A 221 16.08 13.63 27.10
C SER A 221 17.15 14.70 27.31
N ALA A 222 17.18 15.70 26.43
CA ALA A 222 17.96 16.90 26.66
C ALA A 222 17.37 17.57 27.90
N PHE A 223 17.97 17.28 29.05
CA PHE A 223 17.79 18.03 30.28
C PHE A 223 18.18 19.47 29.96
N ILE A 224 17.20 20.36 29.87
CA ILE A 224 17.44 21.81 29.84
C ILE A 224 17.63 22.19 31.32
N PRO A 225 18.85 22.53 31.79
CA PRO A 225 19.00 23.08 33.13
C PRO A 225 18.34 24.47 33.16
N ALA A 226 17.72 24.76 34.30
CA ALA A 226 17.03 26.02 34.60
C ALA A 226 17.97 27.22 34.64
#